data_AF-A0A257QNG3-F1
#
_entry.id   AF-A0A257QNG3-F1
#
_cell.length_a   1.000
_cell.length_b   1.000
_cell.length_c   1.000
_cell.angle_alpha   90.00
_cell.angle_beta   90.00
_cell.angle_gamma   90.00
#
_symmetry.space_group_name_H-M   'P 1'
#
loop_
_entity.id
_entity.type
_entity.pdbx_description
1 polymer ?
#
loop_
_entity_poly.entity_id
_entity_poly.type
_entity_poly.pdbx_seq_one_letter_code
_entity_poly.pdbx_strand_id
1 'polypeptide(L)'
;NRNRGNIAVERATRQRLKDEYQSRLNKAENDIDRLLAEQQLLEQQRSTTLESIRILQANTQKAATAYSAHRITLNLYIDLESALYTKQIEAINLDQTLLEQRIALQALLGGELPHQAASKTSTPIKQASE
;
A
#
# COMPACT_ATOMS: atom_id res chain seq x y z
N ASN A 1 57.41 -10.10 12.28
CA ASN A 1 56.62 -9.36 11.26
C ASN A 1 55.35 -10.06 10.76
N ARG A 2 55.28 -11.40 10.70
CA ARG A 2 54.10 -12.14 10.19
C ARG A 2 52.78 -11.89 10.97
N ASN A 3 52.82 -11.76 12.30
CA ASN A 3 51.62 -11.43 13.11
C ASN A 3 51.10 -10.00 12.88
N ARG A 4 51.96 -9.03 12.58
CA ARG A 4 51.53 -7.64 12.37
C ARG A 4 50.74 -7.48 11.07
N GLY A 5 51.09 -8.26 10.04
CA GLY A 5 50.35 -8.31 8.77
C GLY A 5 48.95 -8.90 8.95
N ASN A 6 48.84 -10.04 9.63
CA ASN A 6 47.52 -10.66 9.90
C ASN A 6 46.61 -9.74 10.72
N ILE A 7 47.15 -9.08 11.76
CA ILE A 7 46.40 -8.09 12.55
C ILE A 7 45.97 -6.90 11.69
N ALA A 8 46.82 -6.43 10.76
CA ALA A 8 46.46 -5.33 9.86
C ALA A 8 45.31 -5.73 8.91
N VAL A 9 45.35 -6.94 8.36
CA VAL A 9 44.28 -7.49 7.50
C VAL A 9 42.97 -7.63 8.28
N GLU A 10 43.01 -8.17 9.49
CA GLU A 10 41.81 -8.27 10.34
C GLU A 10 41.24 -6.90 10.70
N ARG A 11 42.08 -5.91 10.99
CA ARG A 11 41.62 -4.53 11.27
C ARG A 11 40.95 -3.92 10.05
N ALA A 12 41.55 -4.06 8.86
CA ALA A 12 40.94 -3.61 7.62
C ALA A 12 39.60 -4.30 7.35
N THR A 13 39.51 -5.61 7.65
CA THR A 13 38.26 -6.38 7.51
C THR A 13 37.18 -5.90 8.48
N ARG A 14 37.52 -5.66 9.76
CA ARG A 14 36.58 -5.11 10.75
C ARG A 14 36.11 -3.71 10.35
N GLN A 15 37.00 -2.87 9.84
CA GLN A 15 36.63 -1.54 9.36
C GLN A 15 35.67 -1.63 8.18
N ARG A 16 35.97 -2.49 7.18
CA ARG A 16 35.07 -2.73 6.03
C ARG A 16 33.67 -3.16 6.48
N LEU A 17 33.58 -4.09 7.43
CA LEU A 17 32.29 -4.57 7.95
C LEU A 17 31.53 -3.47 8.69
N LYS A 18 32.23 -2.61 9.44
CA LYS A 18 31.62 -1.46 10.13
C LYS A 18 31.05 -0.45 9.12
N ASP A 19 31.81 -0.12 8.08
CA ASP A 19 31.39 0.82 7.04
C ASP A 19 30.20 0.27 6.25
N GLU A 20 30.21 -1.04 5.95
CA GLU A 20 29.10 -1.73 5.30
C GLU A 20 27.83 -1.74 6.17
N TYR A 21 27.97 -1.99 7.47
CA TYR A 21 26.86 -1.90 8.42
C TYR A 21 26.27 -0.48 8.47
N GLN A 22 27.11 0.55 8.61
CA GLN A 22 26.65 1.94 8.67
C GLN A 22 25.94 2.35 7.37
N SER A 23 26.47 1.93 6.22
CA SER A 23 25.85 2.17 4.92
C SER A 23 24.44 1.55 4.83
N ARG A 24 24.28 0.31 5.31
CA ARG A 24 22.97 -0.37 5.35
C ARG A 24 22.00 0.35 6.29
N LEU A 25 22.46 0.82 7.44
CA LEU A 25 21.64 1.57 8.40
C LEU A 25 21.15 2.89 7.80
N ASN A 26 22.07 3.70 7.27
CA ASN A 26 21.72 4.96 6.62
C ASN A 26 20.76 4.74 5.45
N LYS A 27 20.96 3.67 4.67
CA LYS A 27 20.05 3.32 3.58
C LYS A 27 18.64 3.00 4.11
N ALA A 28 18.53 2.20 5.15
CA ALA A 28 17.24 1.85 5.75
C ALA A 28 16.50 3.09 6.28
N GLU A 29 17.20 4.00 6.96
CA GLU A 29 16.62 5.27 7.43
C GLU A 29 16.08 6.11 6.26
N ASN A 30 16.87 6.32 5.21
CA ASN A 30 16.43 7.07 4.03
C ASN A 30 15.25 6.39 3.31
N ASP A 31 15.24 5.06 3.22
CA ASP A 31 14.16 4.30 2.60
C ASP A 31 12.85 4.44 3.44
N ILE A 32 12.93 4.46 4.77
CA ILE A 32 11.77 4.70 5.67
C ILE A 32 11.22 6.12 5.47
N ASP A 33 12.08 7.14 5.55
CA ASP A 33 11.67 8.54 5.43
C ASP A 33 10.97 8.80 4.10
N ARG A 34 11.53 8.24 3.01
CA ARG A 34 10.94 8.31 1.69
C ARG A 34 9.56 7.65 1.63
N LEU A 35 9.41 6.42 2.15
CA LEU A 35 8.14 5.71 2.16
C LEU A 35 7.05 6.47 2.94
N LEU A 36 7.41 7.06 4.09
CA LEU A 36 6.47 7.84 4.89
C LEU A 36 6.02 9.12 4.16
N ALA A 37 6.94 9.82 3.50
CA ALA A 37 6.60 11.01 2.71
C ALA A 37 5.70 10.66 1.50
N GLU A 38 6.01 9.57 0.80
CA GLU A 38 5.18 9.08 -0.31
C GLU A 38 3.79 8.66 0.17
N GLN A 39 3.68 8.00 1.32
CA GLN A 39 2.41 7.59 1.92
C GLN A 39 1.50 8.80 2.22
N GLN A 40 2.05 9.88 2.79
CA GLN A 40 1.29 11.10 3.05
C GLN A 40 0.70 11.71 1.76
N LEU A 41 1.45 11.71 0.67
CA LEU A 41 0.97 12.20 -0.62
C LEU A 41 -0.17 11.32 -1.17
N LEU A 42 -0.04 9.99 -1.06
CA LEU A 42 -1.07 9.06 -1.49
C LEU A 42 -2.35 9.19 -0.67
N GLU A 43 -2.26 9.41 0.64
CA GLU A 43 -3.43 9.66 1.50
C GLU A 43 -4.16 10.96 1.11
N GLN A 44 -3.42 12.03 0.80
CA GLN A 44 -4.00 13.28 0.30
C GLN A 44 -4.70 13.09 -1.05
N GLN A 45 -4.06 12.37 -1.98
CA GLN A 45 -4.64 12.04 -3.26
C GLN A 45 -5.92 11.22 -3.08
N ARG A 46 -5.89 10.21 -2.21
CA ARG A 46 -7.04 9.37 -1.88
C ARG A 46 -8.20 10.20 -1.33
N SER A 47 -7.94 11.10 -0.39
CA SER A 47 -8.97 11.99 0.17
C SER A 47 -9.63 12.84 -0.92
N THR A 48 -8.83 13.39 -1.83
CA THR A 48 -9.31 14.21 -2.95
C THR A 48 -10.14 13.39 -3.95
N THR A 49 -9.73 12.16 -4.24
CA THR A 49 -10.45 11.24 -5.12
C THR A 49 -11.78 10.82 -4.50
N LEU A 50 -11.83 10.56 -3.19
CA LEU A 50 -13.08 10.24 -2.48
C LEU A 50 -14.06 11.40 -2.45
N GLU A 51 -13.59 12.65 -2.33
CA GLU A 51 -14.43 13.83 -2.46
C GLU A 51 -15.02 13.93 -3.88
N SER A 52 -14.19 13.71 -4.89
CA SER A 52 -14.61 13.72 -6.30
C SER A 52 -15.66 12.65 -6.58
N ILE A 53 -15.51 11.45 -6.01
CA ILE A 53 -16.51 10.37 -6.09
C ILE A 53 -17.83 10.84 -5.49
N ARG A 54 -17.83 11.46 -4.30
CA ARG A 54 -19.06 11.92 -3.65
C ARG A 54 -19.83 12.92 -4.53
N ILE A 55 -19.11 13.88 -5.12
CA ILE A 55 -19.69 14.87 -6.03
C ILE A 55 -20.27 14.19 -7.28
N LEU A 56 -19.51 13.29 -7.89
CA LEU A 56 -19.96 12.55 -9.07
C LEU A 56 -21.18 11.68 -8.78
N GLN A 57 -21.21 10.97 -7.66
CA GLN A 57 -22.37 10.18 -7.23
C GLN A 57 -23.64 11.03 -7.16
N ALA A 58 -23.56 12.22 -6.53
CA ALA A 58 -24.69 13.13 -6.45
C ALA A 58 -25.14 13.63 -7.83
N ASN A 59 -24.19 13.89 -8.74
CA ASN A 59 -24.49 14.34 -10.10
C ASN A 59 -25.11 13.22 -10.94
N THR A 60 -24.60 11.99 -10.84
CA THR A 60 -25.13 10.83 -11.54
C THR A 60 -26.55 10.49 -11.08
N GLN A 61 -26.85 10.62 -9.78
CA GLN A 61 -28.22 10.47 -9.27
C GLN A 61 -29.21 11.50 -9.86
N LYS A 62 -28.76 12.76 -9.99
CA LYS A 62 -29.55 13.81 -10.66
C LYS A 62 -29.70 13.53 -12.15
N ALA A 63 -28.64 13.05 -12.79
CA ALA A 63 -28.65 12.69 -14.21
C ALA A 63 -29.62 11.54 -14.49
N ALA A 64 -29.69 10.52 -13.63
CA ALA A 64 -30.66 9.43 -13.74
C ALA A 64 -32.11 9.96 -13.75
N THR A 65 -32.42 10.92 -12.88
CA THR A 65 -33.74 11.56 -12.81
C THR A 65 -34.01 12.45 -14.03
N ALA A 66 -33.00 13.19 -14.50
CA ALA A 66 -33.15 14.04 -15.68
C ALA A 66 -33.30 13.21 -16.97
N TYR A 67 -32.62 12.07 -17.06
CA TYR A 67 -32.69 11.16 -18.19
C TYR A 67 -34.07 10.50 -18.28
N SER A 68 -34.62 10.00 -17.16
CA SER A 68 -35.99 9.45 -17.15
C SER A 68 -37.05 10.50 -17.51
N ALA A 69 -36.81 11.76 -17.16
CA ALA A 69 -37.63 12.90 -17.58
C ALA A 69 -37.36 13.39 -19.01
N HIS A 70 -36.51 12.70 -19.79
CA HIS A 70 -36.10 13.06 -21.16
C HIS A 70 -35.50 14.48 -21.28
N ARG A 71 -34.91 15.00 -20.19
CA ARG A 71 -34.28 16.33 -20.12
C ARG A 71 -32.81 16.32 -20.51
N ILE A 72 -32.18 15.15 -20.53
CA ILE A 72 -30.81 14.95 -21.00
C ILE A 72 -30.75 13.73 -21.92
N THR A 73 -29.69 13.65 -22.72
CA THR A 73 -29.44 12.51 -23.62
C THR A 73 -28.90 11.30 -22.84
N LEU A 74 -29.08 10.11 -23.40
CA LEU A 74 -28.49 8.88 -22.87
C LEU A 74 -26.95 8.99 -22.79
N ASN A 75 -26.32 9.56 -23.80
CA ASN A 75 -24.86 9.71 -23.83
C ASN A 75 -24.36 10.53 -22.63
N LEU A 76 -24.99 11.67 -22.33
CA LEU A 76 -24.58 12.49 -21.18
C LEU A 76 -24.73 11.73 -19.84
N TYR A 77 -25.77 10.91 -19.71
CA TYR A 77 -25.95 10.06 -18.53
C TYR A 77 -24.83 9.01 -18.41
N ILE A 78 -24.53 8.30 -19.51
CA ILE A 78 -23.47 7.28 -19.55
C ILE A 78 -22.09 7.89 -19.32
N ASP A 79 -21.81 9.08 -19.82
CA ASP A 79 -20.55 9.79 -19.58
C ASP A 79 -20.33 10.07 -18.08
N LEU A 80 -21.40 10.46 -17.37
CA LEU A 80 -21.34 10.70 -15.92
C LEU A 80 -21.16 9.41 -15.11
N GLU A 81 -21.85 8.33 -15.49
CA GLU A 81 -21.65 6.99 -14.92
C GLU A 81 -20.20 6.51 -15.14
N SER A 82 -19.69 6.64 -16.37
CA SER A 82 -18.32 6.26 -16.72
C SER A 82 -17.26 7.04 -15.93
N ALA A 83 -17.46 8.37 -15.79
CA ALA A 83 -16.60 9.21 -14.98
C ALA A 83 -16.60 8.79 -13.49
N LEU A 84 -17.78 8.42 -12.96
CA LEU A 84 -17.91 7.90 -11.60
C LEU A 84 -17.15 6.59 -11.43
N TYR A 85 -17.35 5.59 -12.30
CA TYR A 85 -16.63 4.31 -12.21
C TYR A 85 -15.12 4.48 -12.34
N THR A 86 -14.68 5.36 -13.26
CA THR A 86 -13.26 5.68 -13.42
C THR A 86 -12.67 6.19 -12.11
N LYS A 87 -13.36 7.10 -11.42
CA LYS A 87 -12.90 7.62 -10.13
C LYS A 87 -12.94 6.58 -9.00
N GLN A 88 -13.93 5.68 -9.00
CA GLN A 88 -13.97 4.58 -8.04
C GLN A 88 -12.81 3.60 -8.23
N ILE A 89 -12.48 3.25 -9.47
CA ILE A 89 -11.30 2.42 -9.80
C ILE A 89 -10.01 3.13 -9.34
N GLU A 90 -9.89 4.43 -9.57
CA GLU A 90 -8.76 5.22 -9.09
C GLU A 90 -8.61 5.12 -7.56
N ALA A 91 -9.71 5.24 -6.81
CA ALA A 91 -9.67 5.09 -5.35
C ALA A 91 -9.24 3.69 -4.90
N ILE A 92 -9.72 2.63 -5.56
CA ILE A 92 -9.31 1.25 -5.28
C ILE A 92 -7.81 1.05 -5.54
N ASN A 93 -7.29 1.59 -6.64
CA ASN A 93 -5.86 1.52 -6.95
C ASN A 93 -5.02 2.26 -5.90
N LEU A 94 -5.48 3.43 -5.43
CA LEU A 94 -4.80 4.16 -4.35
C LEU A 94 -4.79 3.36 -3.05
N ASP A 95 -5.91 2.71 -2.71
CA ASP A 95 -6.00 1.80 -1.55
C ASP A 95 -5.02 0.64 -1.66
N GLN A 96 -4.92 0.02 -2.84
CA GLN A 96 -3.96 -1.06 -3.08
C GLN A 96 -2.52 -0.57 -2.89
N THR A 97 -2.15 0.56 -3.49
CA THR A 97 -0.78 1.11 -3.36
C THR A 97 -0.44 1.43 -1.90
N LEU A 98 -1.38 1.99 -1.12
CA LEU A 98 -1.17 2.26 0.30
C LEU A 98 -0.93 0.97 1.10
N LEU A 99 -1.65 -0.11 0.79
CA LEU A 99 -1.45 -1.43 1.41
C LEU A 99 -0.09 -2.03 1.02
N GLU A 100 0.32 -1.92 -0.24
CA GLU A 100 1.63 -2.36 -0.71
C GLU A 100 2.77 -1.62 -0.01
N GLN A 101 2.67 -0.29 0.13
CA GLN A 101 3.63 0.51 0.89
C GLN A 101 3.69 0.12 2.36
N ARG A 102 2.54 -0.18 2.99
CA ARG A 102 2.51 -0.66 4.38
C ARG A 102 3.25 -1.99 4.53
N ILE A 103 3.06 -2.91 3.58
CA ILE A 103 3.79 -4.19 3.56
C ILE A 103 5.29 -3.95 3.36
N ALA A 104 5.68 -3.05 2.45
CA ALA A 104 7.09 -2.70 2.22
C ALA A 104 7.74 -2.13 3.49
N LEU A 105 7.04 -1.25 4.21
CA LEU A 105 7.51 -0.69 5.47
C LEU A 105 7.65 -1.77 6.55
N GLN A 106 6.67 -2.68 6.68
CA GLN A 106 6.76 -3.81 7.60
C GLN A 106 7.96 -4.70 7.29
N ALA A 107 8.21 -4.98 6.00
CA ALA A 107 9.37 -5.77 5.57
C ALA A 107 10.70 -5.08 5.92
N LEU A 108 10.79 -3.77 5.73
CA LEU A 108 11.98 -2.97 6.01
C LEU A 108 12.28 -2.89 7.52
N LEU A 109 11.25 -2.82 8.35
CA LEU A 109 11.35 -2.80 9.80
C LEU A 109 11.55 -4.19 10.42
N GLY A 110 11.56 -5.27 9.60
CA GLY A 110 11.67 -6.64 10.08
C GLY A 110 10.42 -7.13 10.84
N GLY A 111 9.26 -6.52 10.59
CA GLY A 111 7.98 -6.93 11.16
C GLY A 111 7.44 -8.21 10.50
N GLU A 112 6.44 -8.83 11.14
CA GLU A 112 5.74 -9.98 10.57
C GLU A 112 5.03 -9.58 9.27
N LEU A 113 5.44 -10.16 8.14
CA LEU A 113 4.73 -10.05 6.88
C LEU A 113 3.37 -10.74 7.01
N PRO A 114 2.27 -10.16 6.53
CA PRO A 114 0.98 -10.84 6.53
C PRO A 114 1.06 -12.12 5.70
N HIS A 115 1.12 -13.25 6.39
CA HIS A 115 0.93 -14.58 5.81
C HIS A 115 -0.56 -14.87 5.90
N GLN A 116 -1.19 -15.30 4.79
CA GLN A 116 -2.60 -15.68 4.79
C GLN A 116 -2.84 -16.64 5.96
N ALA A 117 -3.60 -16.18 6.96
CA ALA A 117 -4.05 -17.04 8.03
C ALA A 117 -4.92 -18.12 7.38
N ALA A 118 -4.34 -19.29 7.13
CA ALA A 118 -5.08 -20.45 6.67
C ALA A 118 -6.26 -20.62 7.62
N SER A 119 -7.47 -20.47 7.08
CA SER A 119 -8.72 -20.66 7.80
C SER A 119 -8.68 -22.01 8.48
N LYS A 120 -8.50 -22.03 9.80
CA LYS A 120 -8.70 -23.23 10.61
C LYS A 120 -10.20 -23.49 10.70
N THR A 121 -10.78 -23.98 9.61
CA THR A 121 -12.05 -24.71 9.63
C THR A 121 -11.73 -26.20 9.67
N SER A 122 -11.67 -26.76 10.87
CA SER A 122 -12.15 -28.12 11.14
C SER A 122 -12.24 -28.30 12.65
N THR A 123 -13.42 -27.98 13.17
CA THR A 123 -13.91 -28.50 14.45
C THR A 123 -13.75 -30.02 14.45
N PRO A 124 -13.01 -30.64 15.37
CA PRO A 124 -13.06 -32.08 15.52
C PRO A 124 -14.44 -32.43 16.11
N ILE A 125 -15.22 -33.19 15.34
CA ILE A 125 -16.44 -33.84 15.80
C ILE A 125 -16.04 -34.72 16.99
N LYS A 126 -16.53 -34.35 18.18
CA LYS A 126 -16.40 -35.14 19.40
C LYS A 126 -17.14 -36.46 19.15
N GLN A 127 -16.38 -37.55 19.02
CA GLN A 127 -16.94 -38.90 19.12
C GLN A 127 -17.50 -39.03 20.54
N ALA A 128 -18.82 -39.06 20.66
CA ALA A 128 -19.52 -39.51 21.85
C ALA A 128 -19.89 -40.97 21.62
N SER A 129 -19.03 -41.85 22.10
CA SER A 129 -19.34 -43.23 22.44
C SER A 129 -19.43 -43.30 23.96
N GLU A 130 -20.65 -43.36 24.49
CA GLU A 130 -21.09 -44.16 25.64
C GLU A 130 -22.56 -43.86 25.96
#